data_AF-A0A834A5Y1-F1
#
_entry.id   AF-A0A834A5Y1-F1
#
_cell.length_a   1.000
_cell.length_b   1.000
_cell.length_c   1.000
_cell.angle_alpha   90.00
_cell.angle_beta   90.00
_cell.angle_gamma   90.00
#
_symmetry.space_group_name_H-M   'P 1'
#
loop_
_entity.id
_entity.type
_entity.pdbx_description
1 polymer ?
#
loop_
_entity_poly.entity_id
_entity_poly.type
_entity_poly.pdbx_seq_one_letter_code
_entity_poly.pdbx_strand_id
1 'polypeptide(L)'
;MSKNTEEDQLKDRLEQLRCHFTWKLQIQDAEMTDLENRVFDEIEFLDTECSVVMHNLLAYVKHLEGQNKEALQSLKQAEDLIQTEQDDQAHVRRLVTWGNYAWLYYYMGRLEEAQMYLDKVESTCKEFTSPSCYKVDSPHMDCEEGWALLKCGKHLQGVCQPLLLHSGQSIHGL
;
A
#
# COMPACT_ATOMS: atom_id res chain seq x y z
N MET A 1 20.74 -18.16 21.67
CA MET A 1 19.30 -18.50 21.53
C MET A 1 18.41 -17.26 21.38
N SER A 2 18.94 -16.02 21.37
CA SER A 2 18.13 -14.79 21.39
C SER A 2 17.60 -14.31 20.03
N LYS A 3 18.19 -14.75 18.91
CA LYS A 3 17.86 -14.20 17.57
C LYS A 3 16.41 -14.49 17.14
N ASN A 4 15.89 -15.66 17.48
CA ASN A 4 14.51 -16.04 17.11
C ASN A 4 13.49 -15.21 17.90
N THR A 5 13.77 -14.86 19.15
CA THR A 5 12.82 -14.10 19.99
C THR A 5 12.64 -12.66 19.52
N GLU A 6 13.70 -12.02 19.04
CA GLU A 6 13.64 -10.65 18.49
C GLU A 6 12.91 -10.63 17.13
N GLU A 7 13.15 -11.64 16.30
CA GLU A 7 12.46 -11.80 15.01
C GLU A 7 10.96 -12.12 15.20
N ASP A 8 10.61 -12.97 16.18
CA ASP A 8 9.24 -13.26 16.56
C ASP A 8 8.51 -12.00 17.07
N GLN A 9 9.15 -11.22 17.94
CA GLN A 9 8.59 -9.95 18.43
C GLN A 9 8.40 -8.91 17.32
N LEU A 10 9.35 -8.84 16.38
CA LEU A 10 9.23 -7.96 15.23
C LEU A 10 8.03 -8.38 14.36
N LYS A 11 7.89 -9.68 14.10
CA LYS A 11 6.75 -10.22 13.34
C LYS A 11 5.41 -9.90 14.01
N ASP A 12 5.29 -10.08 15.32
CA ASP A 12 4.07 -9.75 16.09
C ASP A 12 3.67 -8.28 15.95
N ARG A 13 4.65 -7.37 15.82
CA ARG A 13 4.40 -5.94 15.56
C ARG A 13 4.04 -5.67 14.10
N LEU A 14 4.70 -6.34 13.15
CA LEU A 14 4.40 -6.23 11.72
C LEU A 14 2.97 -6.70 11.39
N GLU A 15 2.48 -7.74 12.07
CA GLU A 15 1.11 -8.24 11.93
C GLU A 15 0.03 -7.24 12.38
N GLN A 16 0.41 -6.21 13.16
CA GLN A 16 -0.50 -5.15 13.60
C GLN A 16 -0.64 -4.02 12.57
N LEU A 17 0.25 -3.93 11.59
CA LEU A 17 0.19 -2.91 10.54
C LEU A 17 -1.05 -3.08 9.66
N ARG A 18 -1.56 -1.99 9.09
CA ARG A 18 -2.55 -2.02 8.00
C ARG A 18 -1.86 -1.78 6.67
N CYS A 19 -1.61 -2.85 5.92
CA CYS A 19 -0.95 -2.82 4.62
C CYS A 19 -1.29 -4.08 3.81
N HIS A 20 -0.79 -4.20 2.59
CA HIS A 20 -1.18 -5.27 1.67
C HIS A 20 -0.85 -6.67 2.19
N PHE A 21 0.19 -6.78 3.02
CA PHE A 21 0.60 -8.02 3.67
C PHE A 21 -0.33 -8.49 4.79
N THR A 22 -1.15 -7.59 5.37
CA THR A 22 -2.06 -7.89 6.49
C THR A 22 -3.54 -7.83 6.09
N TRP A 23 -3.86 -7.36 4.89
CA TRP A 23 -5.22 -7.29 4.33
C TRP A 23 -5.79 -8.62 3.82
N LYS A 24 -5.05 -9.73 3.98
CA LYS A 24 -5.50 -11.10 3.63
C LYS A 24 -5.99 -11.21 2.17
N LEU A 25 -5.28 -10.54 1.27
CA LEU A 25 -5.57 -10.55 -0.17
C LEU A 25 -5.44 -11.97 -0.72
N GLN A 26 -6.35 -12.38 -1.61
CA GLN A 26 -6.41 -13.75 -2.15
C GLN A 26 -6.12 -13.78 -3.65
N ILE A 27 -4.86 -13.54 -4.03
CA ILE A 27 -4.44 -13.54 -5.43
C ILE A 27 -4.16 -14.98 -5.86
N GLN A 28 -4.80 -15.45 -6.94
CA GLN A 28 -4.51 -16.77 -7.51
C GLN A 28 -3.27 -16.68 -8.41
N ASP A 29 -2.37 -17.66 -8.35
CA ASP A 29 -1.15 -17.67 -9.16
C ASP A 29 -1.42 -17.48 -10.66
N ALA A 30 -2.52 -18.08 -11.16
CA ALA A 30 -2.93 -17.97 -12.56
C ALA A 30 -3.42 -16.55 -12.96
N GLU A 31 -3.77 -15.71 -11.99
CA GLU A 31 -4.28 -14.36 -12.19
C GLU A 31 -3.21 -13.29 -11.92
N MET A 32 -2.00 -13.67 -11.49
CA MET A 32 -0.97 -12.74 -11.03
C MET A 32 -0.40 -11.87 -12.16
N THR A 33 -0.05 -12.47 -13.30
CA THR A 33 0.42 -11.73 -14.49
C THR A 33 -0.68 -10.87 -15.11
N ASP A 34 -1.93 -11.32 -15.10
CA ASP A 34 -3.08 -10.50 -15.54
C ASP A 34 -3.28 -9.30 -14.63
N LEU A 35 -3.20 -9.50 -13.31
CA LEU A 35 -3.30 -8.46 -12.31
C LEU A 35 -2.16 -7.44 -12.47
N GLU A 36 -0.92 -7.89 -12.65
CA GLU A 36 0.23 -6.99 -12.85
C GLU A 36 0.02 -6.08 -14.07
N ASN A 37 -0.36 -6.66 -15.22
CA ASN A 37 -0.60 -5.89 -16.45
C ASN A 37 -1.76 -4.89 -16.27
N ARG A 38 -2.86 -5.31 -15.64
CA ARG A 38 -4.01 -4.42 -15.38
C ARG A 38 -3.66 -3.28 -14.44
N VAL A 39 -2.87 -3.54 -13.40
CA VAL A 39 -2.40 -2.49 -12.49
C VAL A 39 -1.48 -1.53 -13.25
N PHE A 40 -0.58 -2.05 -14.08
CA PHE A 40 0.34 -1.23 -14.87
C PHE A 40 -0.38 -0.33 -15.88
N ASP A 41 -1.34 -0.87 -16.62
CA ASP A 41 -2.14 -0.13 -17.61
C ASP A 41 -2.95 0.99 -16.95
N GLU A 42 -3.45 0.80 -15.73
CA GLU A 42 -4.22 1.83 -15.04
C GLU A 42 -3.33 2.95 -14.48
N ILE A 43 -2.09 2.67 -14.05
CA ILE A 43 -1.16 3.68 -13.49
C ILE A 43 -0.92 4.84 -14.45
N GLU A 44 -0.86 4.58 -15.76
CA GLU A 44 -0.53 5.60 -16.77
C GLU A 44 -1.58 6.74 -16.86
N PHE A 45 -2.82 6.48 -16.41
CA PHE A 45 -3.96 7.38 -16.65
C PHE A 45 -4.58 7.98 -15.37
N LEU A 46 -3.96 7.76 -14.21
CA LEU A 46 -4.53 8.12 -12.92
C LEU A 46 -3.85 9.32 -12.26
N ASP A 47 -4.57 9.95 -11.32
CA ASP A 47 -4.01 10.99 -10.46
C ASP A 47 -2.97 10.41 -9.47
N THR A 48 -2.25 11.30 -8.80
CA THR A 48 -1.15 10.95 -7.89
C THR A 48 -1.59 10.01 -6.77
N GLU A 49 -2.76 10.24 -6.17
CA GLU A 49 -3.27 9.40 -5.07
C GLU A 49 -3.55 7.97 -5.55
N CYS A 50 -4.24 7.82 -6.69
CA CYS A 50 -4.50 6.52 -7.28
C CYS A 50 -3.21 5.83 -7.74
N SER A 51 -2.22 6.59 -8.21
CA SER A 51 -0.91 6.05 -8.60
C SER A 51 -0.12 5.47 -7.42
N VAL A 52 -0.17 6.14 -6.25
CA VAL A 52 0.45 5.63 -5.00
C VAL A 52 -0.14 4.28 -4.60
N VAL A 53 -1.47 4.19 -4.56
CA VAL A 53 -2.20 2.95 -4.22
C VAL A 53 -1.81 1.81 -5.17
N MET A 54 -1.70 2.10 -6.47
CA MET A 54 -1.31 1.10 -7.46
C MET A 54 0.13 0.64 -7.32
N HIS A 55 1.07 1.57 -7.07
CA HIS A 55 2.46 1.21 -6.82
C HIS A 55 2.62 0.37 -5.54
N ASN A 56 1.82 0.62 -4.50
CA ASN A 56 1.76 -0.22 -3.30
C ASN A 56 1.29 -1.65 -3.61
N LEU A 57 0.21 -1.81 -4.38
CA LEU A 57 -0.28 -3.12 -4.78
C LEU A 57 0.71 -3.85 -5.69
N LEU A 58 1.29 -3.14 -6.66
CA LEU A 58 2.28 -3.70 -7.58
C LEU A 58 3.49 -4.25 -6.82
N ALA A 59 3.95 -3.55 -5.78
CA ALA A 59 5.02 -4.05 -4.93
C ALA A 59 4.67 -5.37 -4.23
N TYR A 60 3.43 -5.48 -3.73
CA TYR A 60 2.96 -6.72 -3.11
C TYR A 60 2.89 -7.87 -4.12
N VAL A 61 2.33 -7.63 -5.31
CA VAL A 61 2.26 -8.63 -6.40
C VAL A 61 3.66 -9.13 -6.78
N LYS A 62 4.60 -8.20 -7.03
CA LYS A 62 5.99 -8.54 -7.36
C LYS A 62 6.68 -9.35 -6.27
N HIS A 63 6.41 -9.03 -5.00
CA HIS A 63 6.92 -9.82 -3.88
C HIS A 63 6.40 -11.27 -3.92
N LEU A 64 5.11 -11.48 -4.20
CA LEU A 64 4.54 -12.82 -4.32
C LEU A 64 5.17 -13.63 -5.46
N GLU A 65 5.59 -12.96 -6.53
CA GLU A 65 6.35 -13.57 -7.63
C GLU A 65 7.85 -13.78 -7.32
N GLY A 66 8.31 -13.41 -6.12
CA GLY A 66 9.71 -13.49 -5.70
C GLY A 66 10.61 -12.36 -6.23
N GLN A 67 10.03 -11.35 -6.87
CA GLN A 67 10.72 -10.20 -7.47
C GLN A 67 10.93 -9.06 -6.45
N ASN A 68 11.64 -9.34 -5.36
CA ASN A 68 11.76 -8.40 -4.24
C ASN A 68 12.47 -7.08 -4.59
N LYS A 69 13.34 -7.05 -5.61
CA LYS A 69 14.03 -5.81 -6.03
C LYS A 69 13.08 -4.88 -6.76
N GLU A 70 12.27 -5.44 -7.64
CA GLU A 70 11.24 -4.76 -8.41
C GLU A 70 10.12 -4.29 -7.47
N ALA A 71 9.79 -5.08 -6.44
CA ALA A 71 8.88 -4.67 -5.37
C ALA A 71 9.39 -3.42 -4.63
N LEU A 72 10.68 -3.38 -4.25
CA LEU A 72 11.28 -2.20 -3.64
C LEU A 72 11.25 -0.98 -4.57
N GLN A 73 11.47 -1.17 -5.87
CA GLN A 73 11.38 -0.09 -6.85
C GLN A 73 9.96 0.49 -6.91
N SER A 74 8.93 -0.37 -6.90
CA SER A 74 7.54 0.07 -6.88
C SER A 74 7.19 0.82 -5.59
N LEU A 75 7.65 0.38 -4.42
CA LEU A 75 7.46 1.14 -3.18
C LEU A 75 8.19 2.48 -3.20
N LYS A 76 9.34 2.57 -3.85
CA LYS A 76 10.05 3.84 -4.02
C LYS A 76 9.27 4.81 -4.89
N GLN A 77 8.67 4.33 -5.98
CA GLN A 77 7.79 5.16 -6.81
C GLN A 77 6.59 5.69 -6.02
N ALA A 78 5.96 4.85 -5.20
CA ALA A 78 4.89 5.30 -4.30
C ALA A 78 5.38 6.39 -3.33
N GLU A 79 6.51 6.18 -2.66
CA GLU A 79 7.06 7.14 -1.68
C GLU A 79 7.46 8.48 -2.33
N ASP A 80 8.07 8.44 -3.52
CA ASP A 80 8.45 9.63 -4.29
C ASP A 80 7.22 10.45 -4.68
N LEU A 81 6.12 9.80 -5.10
CA LEU A 81 4.85 10.48 -5.42
C LEU A 81 4.26 11.18 -4.19
N ILE A 82 4.22 10.50 -3.03
CA ILE A 82 3.70 11.11 -1.79
C ILE A 82 4.59 12.26 -1.30
N GLN A 83 5.89 12.27 -1.63
CA GLN A 83 6.78 13.37 -1.26
C GLN A 83 6.54 14.65 -2.08
N THR A 84 5.95 14.53 -3.27
CA THR A 84 5.54 15.69 -4.08
C THR A 84 4.27 16.38 -3.57
N GLU A 85 3.53 15.72 -2.68
CA GLU A 85 2.29 16.25 -2.08
C GLU A 85 2.59 17.01 -0.78
N GLN A 86 2.09 18.24 -0.68
CA GLN A 86 2.22 19.11 0.51
C GLN A 86 0.96 19.12 1.39
N ASP A 87 0.17 18.05 1.36
CA ASP A 87 -1.08 17.97 2.13
C ASP A 87 -0.89 17.16 3.43
N ASP A 88 -1.61 17.55 4.48
CA ASP A 88 -1.65 16.87 5.77
C ASP A 88 -2.10 15.39 5.63
N GLN A 89 -2.85 15.08 4.56
CA GLN A 89 -3.26 13.70 4.22
C GLN A 89 -2.11 12.82 3.72
N ALA A 90 -1.00 13.41 3.23
CA ALA A 90 0.16 12.67 2.75
C ALA A 90 0.78 11.79 3.85
N HIS A 91 0.66 12.19 5.12
CA HIS A 91 1.16 11.43 6.26
C HIS A 91 0.44 10.09 6.43
N VAL A 92 -0.88 10.05 6.21
CA VAL A 92 -1.66 8.81 6.31
C VAL A 92 -1.36 7.89 5.12
N ARG A 93 -1.18 8.46 3.92
CA ARG A 93 -0.81 7.70 2.71
C ARG A 93 0.52 6.96 2.86
N ARG A 94 1.50 7.59 3.52
CA ARG A 94 2.82 6.97 3.79
C ARG A 94 2.73 5.74 4.68
N LEU A 95 1.70 5.61 5.52
CA LEU A 95 1.60 4.49 6.46
C LEU A 95 1.49 3.14 5.75
N VAL A 96 0.71 3.05 4.66
CA VAL A 96 0.57 1.80 3.91
C VAL A 96 1.88 1.46 3.18
N THR A 97 2.50 2.44 2.53
CA THR A 97 3.79 2.27 1.84
C THR A 97 4.91 1.86 2.80
N TRP A 98 5.02 2.50 3.96
CA TRP A 98 6.01 2.12 4.98
C TRP A 98 5.72 0.77 5.62
N GLY A 99 4.45 0.42 5.82
CA GLY A 99 4.06 -0.91 6.27
C GLY A 99 4.47 -2.00 5.27
N ASN A 100 4.28 -1.75 3.97
CA ASN A 100 4.73 -2.63 2.90
C ASN A 100 6.26 -2.76 2.87
N TYR A 101 7.01 -1.65 3.05
CA TYR A 101 8.47 -1.69 3.17
C TYR A 101 8.92 -2.56 4.35
N ALA A 102 8.30 -2.38 5.52
CA ALA A 102 8.65 -3.11 6.73
C ALA A 102 8.50 -4.63 6.53
N TRP A 103 7.37 -5.06 5.96
CA TRP A 103 7.15 -6.46 5.60
C TRP A 103 8.11 -6.98 4.53
N LEU A 104 8.36 -6.21 3.48
CA LEU A 104 9.26 -6.62 2.40
C LEU A 104 10.69 -6.82 2.90
N TYR A 105 11.20 -5.89 3.72
CA TYR A 105 12.52 -6.04 4.33
C TYR A 105 12.59 -7.22 5.30
N TYR A 106 11.52 -7.48 6.06
CA TYR A 106 11.43 -8.64 6.92
C TYR A 106 11.56 -9.94 6.11
N TYR A 107 10.81 -10.11 5.02
CA TYR A 107 10.92 -11.28 4.14
C TYR A 107 12.27 -11.42 3.43
N MET A 108 12.98 -10.30 3.24
CA MET A 108 14.34 -10.30 2.70
C MET A 108 15.42 -10.63 3.76
N GLY A 109 15.05 -10.84 5.03
CA GLY A 109 15.98 -11.05 6.14
C GLY A 109 16.71 -9.78 6.60
N ARG A 110 16.24 -8.61 6.18
CA ARG A 110 16.81 -7.27 6.45
C ARG A 110 16.10 -6.64 7.65
N LEU A 111 16.33 -7.22 8.82
CA LEU A 111 15.55 -6.92 10.04
C LEU A 111 15.75 -5.49 10.56
N GLU A 112 16.94 -4.92 10.39
CA GLU A 112 17.23 -3.53 10.79
C GLU A 112 16.40 -2.53 9.97
N GLU A 113 16.31 -2.74 8.65
CA GLU A 113 15.48 -1.91 7.78
C GLU A 113 13.99 -2.13 8.04
N ALA A 114 13.57 -3.37 8.31
CA ALA A 114 12.20 -3.66 8.72
C ALA A 114 11.82 -2.89 9.99
N GLN A 115 12.69 -2.91 11.01
CA GLN A 115 12.50 -2.17 12.26
C GLN A 115 12.45 -0.66 12.01
N MET A 116 13.34 -0.11 11.18
CA MET A 116 13.37 1.31 10.84
C MET A 116 12.04 1.79 10.23
N TYR A 117 11.44 1.04 9.29
CA TYR A 117 10.15 1.43 8.71
C TYR A 117 8.98 1.24 9.68
N LEU A 118 9.04 0.22 10.54
CA LEU A 118 8.08 0.04 11.63
C LEU A 118 8.09 1.22 12.60
N ASP A 119 9.28 1.73 12.95
CA ASP A 119 9.44 2.88 13.83
C ASP A 119 8.89 4.17 13.20
N LYS A 120 9.03 4.34 11.87
CA LYS A 120 8.39 5.45 11.14
C LYS A 120 6.86 5.39 11.27
N VAL A 121 6.25 4.23 11.04
CA VAL A 121 4.80 4.03 11.20
C VAL A 121 4.38 4.34 12.63
N GLU A 122 5.13 3.85 13.63
CA GLU A 122 4.83 4.06 15.04
C GLU A 122 4.91 5.55 15.44
N SER A 123 5.93 6.26 14.98
CA SER A 123 6.10 7.69 15.23
C SER A 123 4.93 8.48 14.66
N THR A 124 4.55 8.22 13.40
CA THR A 124 3.44 8.94 12.75
C THR A 124 2.09 8.60 13.40
N CYS A 125 1.81 7.35 13.77
CA CYS A 125 0.58 7.00 14.49
C CYS A 125 0.45 7.76 15.83
N LYS A 126 1.56 7.96 16.55
CA LYS A 126 1.59 8.72 17.82
C LYS A 126 1.30 10.21 17.61
N GLU A 127 1.80 10.81 16.53
CA GLU A 127 1.53 12.21 16.18
C GLU A 127 0.03 12.46 15.95
N PHE A 128 -0.69 11.50 15.36
CA PHE A 128 -2.14 11.57 15.16
C PHE A 128 -2.97 11.22 16.40
N THR A 129 -2.35 11.05 17.57
CA THR A 129 -3.00 10.63 18.82
C THR A 129 -3.83 9.35 18.68
N SER A 130 -3.40 8.44 17.80
CA SER A 130 -4.12 7.20 17.58
C SER A 130 -4.12 6.35 18.86
N PRO A 131 -5.26 5.73 19.23
CA PRO A 131 -5.31 4.79 20.35
C PRO A 131 -4.48 3.51 20.11
N SER A 132 -4.00 3.28 18.88
CA SER A 132 -3.09 2.19 18.56
C SER A 132 -1.76 2.71 18.00
N CYS A 133 -0.66 2.03 18.32
CA CYS A 133 0.67 2.42 17.85
C CYS A 133 0.92 2.15 16.36
N TYR A 134 0.04 1.40 15.68
CA TYR A 134 0.31 0.89 14.33
C TYR A 134 -0.86 1.04 13.33
N LYS A 135 -1.97 1.65 13.77
CA LYS A 135 -3.16 1.86 12.95
C LYS A 135 -3.67 3.27 13.14
N VAL A 136 -4.06 3.90 12.04
CA VAL A 136 -4.83 5.13 12.02
C VAL A 136 -6.14 4.82 11.33
N ASP A 137 -7.26 5.19 11.95
CA ASP A 137 -8.56 5.11 11.29
C ASP A 137 -8.68 6.30 10.33
N SER A 138 -8.66 6.03 9.03
CA SER A 138 -8.77 7.06 8.00
C SER A 138 -9.54 6.53 6.79
N PRO A 139 -10.44 7.33 6.20
CA PRO A 139 -11.15 6.97 4.97
C PRO A 139 -10.22 6.56 3.82
N HIS A 140 -9.01 7.14 3.76
CA HIS A 140 -8.02 6.77 2.74
C HIS A 140 -7.59 5.30 2.88
N MET A 141 -7.29 4.88 4.11
CA MET A 141 -6.83 3.52 4.39
C MET A 141 -7.93 2.49 4.12
N ASP A 142 -9.18 2.83 4.46
CA ASP A 142 -10.34 1.97 4.18
C ASP A 142 -10.61 1.87 2.67
N CYS A 143 -10.43 2.97 1.93
CA CYS A 143 -10.55 3.00 0.48
C CYS A 143 -9.49 2.14 -0.20
N GLU A 144 -8.22 2.28 0.20
CA GLU A 144 -7.10 1.52 -0.35
C GLU A 144 -7.26 0.02 -0.08
N GLU A 145 -7.61 -0.37 1.16
CA GLU A 145 -7.87 -1.76 1.53
C GLU A 145 -9.05 -2.34 0.73
N GLY A 146 -10.16 -1.61 0.64
CA GLY A 146 -11.33 -2.03 -0.12
C GLY A 146 -11.02 -2.21 -1.61
N TRP A 147 -10.26 -1.29 -2.20
CA TRP A 147 -9.83 -1.38 -3.59
C TRP A 147 -8.89 -2.57 -3.82
N ALA A 148 -7.92 -2.80 -2.95
CA ALA A 148 -7.02 -3.95 -3.04
C ALA A 148 -7.79 -5.28 -2.96
N LEU A 149 -8.76 -5.39 -2.04
CA LEU A 149 -9.64 -6.55 -1.93
C LEU A 149 -10.49 -6.77 -3.18
N LEU A 150 -10.99 -5.70 -3.79
CA LEU A 150 -11.76 -5.77 -5.04
C LEU A 150 -10.90 -6.25 -6.22
N LYS A 151 -9.66 -5.77 -6.33
CA LYS A 151 -8.75 -6.14 -7.41
C LYS A 151 -8.18 -7.54 -7.25
N CYS A 152 -7.90 -7.95 -6.01
CA CYS A 152 -7.25 -9.22 -5.69
C CYS A 152 -8.23 -10.36 -5.39
N GLY A 153 -9.51 -10.06 -5.12
CA GLY A 153 -10.53 -11.07 -4.82
C GLY A 153 -11.28 -11.54 -6.07
N LYS A 154 -11.75 -12.79 -6.05
CA LYS A 154 -12.72 -13.26 -7.05
C LYS A 154 -14.05 -12.54 -6.88
N HIS A 155 -14.32 -11.63 -7.81
CA HIS A 155 -15.64 -11.18 -8.23
C HIS A 155 -16.58 -10.73 -7.08
N LEU A 156 -16.31 -9.55 -6.52
CA LEU A 156 -17.41 -8.74 -5.97
C LEU A 156 -18.10 -8.06 -7.17
N GLN A 157 -19.16 -8.69 -7.68
CA GLN A 157 -20.17 -7.98 -8.47
C GLN A 157 -20.84 -6.95 -7.55
N GLY A 158 -20.33 -5.73 -7.52
CA GLY A 158 -20.89 -4.71 -6.66
C GLY A 158 -19.98 -3.51 -6.42
N VAL A 159 -19.90 -2.65 -7.43
CA VAL A 159 -19.71 -1.18 -7.31
C VAL A 159 -18.48 -0.69 -6.53
N CYS A 160 -17.38 -0.49 -7.26
CA CYS A 160 -16.60 0.74 -7.14
C CYS A 160 -16.28 1.21 -8.55
N GLN A 161 -17.18 2.00 -9.11
CA GLN A 161 -16.86 2.80 -10.29
C GLN A 161 -15.89 3.90 -9.80
N PRO A 162 -14.73 4.11 -10.45
CA PRO A 162 -13.91 5.26 -10.13
C PRO A 162 -14.78 6.50 -10.28
N LEU A 163 -14.81 7.35 -9.25
CA LEU A 163 -15.38 8.69 -9.35
C LEU A 163 -14.51 9.49 -10.33
N LEU A 164 -14.71 9.27 -11.62
CA LEU A 164 -14.43 10.27 -12.63
C LEU A 164 -15.43 11.40 -12.38
N LEU A 165 -15.04 12.33 -11.50
CA LEU A 165 -15.67 13.64 -11.47
C LEU A 165 -15.43 14.24 -12.85
N HIS A 166 -16.46 14.21 -13.70
CA HIS A 166 -16.50 14.97 -14.93
C HIS A 166 -16.19 16.44 -14.59
N SER A 167 -14.99 16.89 -14.97
CA SER A 167 -14.73 18.31 -15.15
C SER A 167 -15.70 18.79 -16.24
N GLY A 168 -16.66 19.61 -15.82
CA GLY A 168 -17.62 20.24 -16.71
C GLY A 168 -16.88 21.05 -17.76
N GLN A 169 -16.81 20.52 -18.98
CA GLN A 169 -16.61 21.36 -20.15
C GLN A 169 -17.88 22.19 -20.33
N SER A 170 -17.83 23.45 -19.91
CA SER A 170 -18.76 24.47 -20.39
C SER A 170 -18.66 24.53 -21.91
N ILE A 171 -19.72 24.04 -22.54
CA ILE A 171 -20.08 24.24 -23.93
C ILE A 171 -19.89 25.70 -24.37
N HIS A 172 -19.00 25.91 -25.33
CA HIS A 172 -19.09 27.04 -26.25
C HIS A 172 -20.23 26.77 -27.24
N GLY A 173 -21.13 27.73 -27.45
CA GLY A 173 -22.14 27.62 -28.50
C GLY A 173 -23.10 28.80 -28.60
N LEU A 174 -22.67 29.80 -29.39
CA LEU A 174 -23.42 30.82 -30.15
C LEU A 174 -24.21 31.90 -29.40
#